data_AF-A0A7U4J8T7-F1
#
_entry.id   AF-A0A7U4J8T7-F1
#
_cell.length_a   1.000
_cell.length_b   1.000
_cell.length_c   1.000
_cell.angle_alpha   90.00
_cell.angle_beta   90.00
_cell.angle_gamma   90.00
#
_symmetry.space_group_name_H-M   'P 1'
#
loop_
_entity.id
_entity.type
_entity.pdbx_description
1 polymer ?
#
loop_
_entity_poly.entity_id
_entity_poly.type
_entity_poly.pdbx_seq_one_letter_code
_entity_poly.pdbx_strand_id
1 'polypeptide(L)'
;MASFKRLGLILMTTCAGAALSACDGALSVASPGEGVIVVPAPAPTSTSTPTPATPTPTPGTPAAACPTGYTDVGVIGSFRGCRLPSLITGNTTLAKLPGVAYEINGRVDVGIDLGGAGTAPGGQSAILTIAPGVVLYANTTNADNDFMIVNRGSRILAEGTEALPIIFTSQQNIAGTATDDSQGQWGGVILAGRAPISNCNLSGVTGGSATCENVVEGTGTALYGGNAPSDNSGTFRYVQIRYSGTVLAEGVELQGLTLGGTGYGTTIDHVQVHNSSDDGIEIFGGRTNMKNLVMTGADDDSLDYDVGYRGLIQFVLAVQKPNNTQTDNYMIEVDTNGGEDALPRTWGQIANFTFIQTTSATNAALRIRGGADNRLVNGIIVTPNACTNIVAGASDASGKTTIRAADSTPSTTLPTPGTAETLGALQDFGPPMFNSIYFACGATKYAESTVNTIKVTAAEQQAIVEAAANNVTINGTSTEAVTGGYLRGTGAAAVTAVNPAIYNPQPASGLAAFFVTTTFLGAIGPDSTANDFDTWYQTWTCNSNRANFGTTSGSCTAVPN
;
A
#
# COMPACT_ATOMS: atom_id res chain seq x y z
N MET A 1 -2.72 -63.03 6.86
CA MET A 1 -3.12 -62.11 7.96
C MET A 1 -3.41 -60.70 7.40
N ALA A 2 -4.50 -60.54 6.65
CA ALA A 2 -4.91 -59.24 6.07
C ALA A 2 -6.42 -58.97 6.15
N SER A 3 -7.15 -59.67 7.04
CA SER A 3 -8.61 -59.57 7.12
C SER A 3 -9.15 -58.89 8.38
N PHE A 4 -8.31 -58.61 9.39
CA PHE A 4 -8.78 -58.04 10.67
C PHE A 4 -8.78 -56.50 10.72
N LYS A 5 -8.07 -55.80 9.83
CA LYS A 5 -8.02 -54.33 9.83
C LYS A 5 -9.23 -53.64 9.17
N ARG A 6 -10.02 -54.35 8.36
CA ARG A 6 -11.21 -53.76 7.68
C ARG A 6 -12.48 -53.77 8.55
N LEU A 7 -12.59 -54.67 9.52
CA LEU A 7 -13.73 -54.74 10.43
C LEU A 7 -13.74 -53.60 11.47
N GLY A 8 -12.57 -53.18 11.96
CA GLY A 8 -12.47 -52.05 12.90
C GLY A 8 -12.86 -50.70 12.30
N LEU A 9 -12.55 -50.48 11.02
CA LEU A 9 -12.92 -49.25 10.31
C LEU A 9 -14.42 -49.19 10.05
N ILE A 10 -15.05 -50.31 9.70
CA ILE A 10 -16.51 -50.39 9.52
C ILE A 10 -17.24 -50.14 10.85
N LEU A 11 -16.75 -50.72 11.97
CA LEU A 11 -17.38 -50.55 13.29
C LEU A 11 -17.30 -49.09 13.80
N MET A 12 -16.17 -48.39 13.60
CA MET A 12 -16.03 -46.99 13.99
C MET A 12 -16.87 -46.04 13.13
N THR A 13 -17.05 -46.35 11.84
CA THR A 13 -17.86 -45.52 10.93
C THR A 13 -19.36 -45.67 11.24
N THR A 14 -19.82 -46.85 11.67
CA THR A 14 -21.21 -47.06 12.11
C THR A 14 -21.53 -46.40 13.45
N CYS A 15 -20.58 -46.30 14.38
CA CYS A 15 -20.79 -45.60 15.66
C CYS A 15 -20.87 -44.08 15.49
N ALA A 16 -20.13 -43.50 14.54
CA ALA A 16 -20.23 -42.07 14.21
C ALA A 16 -21.54 -41.73 13.48
N GLY A 17 -22.06 -42.64 12.64
CA GLY A 17 -23.35 -42.46 11.95
C GLY A 17 -24.57 -42.50 12.87
N ALA A 18 -24.56 -43.34 13.91
CA ALA A 18 -25.66 -43.45 14.87
C ALA A 18 -25.79 -42.23 15.80
N ALA A 19 -24.69 -41.49 16.03
CA ALA A 19 -24.71 -40.26 16.81
C ALA A 19 -25.28 -39.05 16.03
N LEU A 20 -25.25 -39.10 14.69
CA LEU A 20 -25.74 -38.00 13.84
C LEU A 20 -27.24 -38.13 13.47
N SER A 21 -27.83 -39.32 13.63
CA SER A 21 -29.29 -39.53 13.50
C SER A 21 -30.09 -39.29 14.78
N ALA A 22 -29.44 -38.83 15.86
CA ALA A 22 -30.08 -38.54 17.15
C ALA A 22 -30.32 -37.04 17.41
N CYS A 23 -30.07 -36.17 16.43
CA CYS A 23 -30.59 -34.79 16.44
C CYS A 23 -31.80 -34.73 15.52
N ASP A 24 -32.99 -34.76 16.12
CA ASP A 24 -34.20 -34.39 15.40
C ASP A 24 -34.17 -32.88 15.15
N GLY A 25 -34.07 -32.53 13.87
CA GLY A 25 -34.35 -31.17 13.45
C GLY A 25 -35.80 -30.83 13.76
N ALA A 26 -35.98 -29.89 14.70
CA ALA A 26 -37.08 -28.94 14.75
C ALA A 26 -38.52 -29.49 14.68
N LEU A 27 -39.00 -30.20 15.72
CA LEU A 27 -40.46 -30.33 15.97
C LEU A 27 -40.90 -30.33 17.45
N SER A 28 -40.03 -29.99 18.41
CA SER A 28 -40.45 -29.82 19.82
C SER A 28 -39.89 -28.56 20.47
N VAL A 29 -40.40 -27.40 20.04
CA VAL A 29 -40.47 -26.22 20.90
C VAL A 29 -41.95 -25.94 21.15
N ALA A 30 -42.45 -26.45 22.27
CA ALA A 30 -43.74 -26.05 22.80
C ALA A 30 -43.61 -24.60 23.27
N SER A 31 -44.28 -23.67 22.58
CA SER A 31 -44.58 -22.35 23.13
C SER A 31 -45.56 -22.52 24.29
N PRO A 32 -45.21 -22.15 25.54
CA PRO A 32 -46.19 -22.06 26.59
C PRO A 32 -47.13 -20.89 26.26
N GLY A 33 -48.42 -21.19 26.23
CA GLY A 33 -49.48 -20.32 25.75
C GLY A 33 -49.55 -18.95 26.45
N GLU A 34 -50.28 -18.06 25.79
CA GLU A 34 -50.59 -16.70 26.23
C GLU A 34 -51.19 -16.70 27.65
N GLY A 35 -50.35 -16.33 28.62
CA GLY A 35 -50.78 -15.86 29.92
C GLY A 35 -51.03 -14.35 29.84
N VAL A 36 -52.23 -13.92 30.19
CA VAL A 36 -52.57 -12.49 30.37
C VAL A 36 -51.73 -11.94 31.52
N ILE A 37 -50.71 -11.13 31.20
CA ILE A 37 -49.99 -10.33 32.19
C ILE A 37 -50.75 -9.02 32.35
N VAL A 38 -51.41 -8.85 33.51
CA VAL A 38 -51.90 -7.54 33.95
C VAL A 38 -50.70 -6.73 34.42
N VAL A 39 -50.21 -5.83 33.57
CA VAL A 39 -49.20 -4.83 33.93
C VAL A 39 -49.90 -3.68 34.66
N PRO A 40 -49.51 -3.29 35.89
CA PRO A 40 -50.02 -2.09 36.53
C PRO A 40 -49.71 -0.86 35.69
N ALA A 41 -50.68 0.06 35.55
CA ALA A 41 -50.52 1.29 34.79
C ALA A 41 -49.28 2.08 35.27
N PRO A 42 -48.42 2.58 34.36
CA PRO A 42 -47.27 3.36 34.73
C PRO A 42 -47.69 4.67 35.42
N ALA A 43 -46.94 5.06 36.45
CA ALA A 43 -47.04 6.40 37.02
C ALA A 43 -46.77 7.46 35.93
N PRO A 44 -47.47 8.61 35.94
CA PRO A 44 -47.27 9.66 34.95
C PRO A 44 -45.82 10.16 35.03
N THR A 45 -45.06 9.93 33.97
CA THR A 45 -43.72 10.49 33.79
C THR A 45 -43.84 11.99 33.58
N SER A 46 -43.05 12.76 34.32
CA SER A 46 -42.86 14.18 34.05
C SER A 46 -42.31 14.36 32.64
N THR A 47 -43.04 15.10 31.80
CA THR A 47 -42.58 15.55 30.49
C THR A 47 -41.31 16.37 30.65
N SER A 48 -40.15 15.77 30.38
CA SER A 48 -38.95 16.53 30.04
C SER A 48 -39.20 17.16 28.67
N THR A 49 -39.01 18.48 28.60
CA THR A 49 -39.00 19.24 27.35
C THR A 49 -38.04 18.57 26.37
N PRO A 50 -38.43 18.28 25.11
CA PRO A 50 -37.50 17.76 24.13
C PRO A 50 -36.38 18.78 23.93
N THR A 51 -35.14 18.38 24.17
CA THR A 51 -33.97 19.10 23.66
C THR A 51 -34.18 19.27 22.16
N PRO A 52 -34.07 20.49 21.59
CA PRO A 52 -34.18 20.66 20.15
C PRO A 52 -33.23 19.70 19.45
N ALA A 53 -33.76 18.82 18.59
CA ALA A 53 -32.94 18.04 17.70
C ALA A 53 -32.17 19.03 16.84
N THR A 54 -30.84 19.06 16.98
CA THR A 54 -29.97 19.81 16.08
C THR A 54 -30.31 19.34 14.67
N PRO A 55 -30.74 20.23 13.76
CA PRO A 55 -31.14 19.82 12.42
C PRO A 55 -29.97 19.10 11.75
N THR A 56 -30.22 17.90 11.21
CA THR A 56 -29.26 17.23 10.34
C THR A 56 -28.95 18.19 9.19
N PRO A 57 -27.67 18.54 8.94
CA PRO A 57 -27.31 19.44 7.86
C PRO A 57 -27.90 18.93 6.55
N THR A 58 -28.42 19.84 5.72
CA THR A 58 -28.76 19.50 4.33
C THR A 58 -27.47 19.05 3.63
N PRO A 59 -27.48 18.01 2.79
CA PRO A 59 -26.28 17.59 2.06
C PRO A 59 -25.57 18.79 1.42
N GLY A 60 -24.27 18.94 1.70
CA GLY A 60 -23.47 20.09 1.24
C GLY A 60 -23.51 21.33 2.13
N THR A 61 -24.03 21.25 3.35
CA THR A 61 -23.91 22.33 4.34
C THR A 61 -22.96 21.95 5.49
N PRO A 62 -22.14 22.89 5.99
CA PRO A 62 -21.26 22.63 7.13
C PRO A 62 -22.03 22.21 8.38
N ALA A 63 -21.44 21.31 9.18
CA ALA A 63 -22.01 20.96 10.48
C ALA A 63 -22.04 22.17 11.42
N ALA A 64 -23.06 22.20 12.29
CA ALA A 64 -23.25 23.29 13.26
C ALA A 64 -22.12 23.35 14.31
N ALA A 65 -21.54 22.21 14.67
CA ALA A 65 -20.46 22.09 15.65
C ALA A 65 -19.63 20.84 15.38
N CYS A 66 -18.41 20.83 15.93
CA CYS A 66 -17.59 19.63 15.95
C CYS A 66 -18.09 18.59 16.97
N PRO A 67 -17.78 17.30 16.76
CA PRO A 67 -18.00 16.29 17.78
C PRO A 67 -17.17 16.59 19.03
N THR A 68 -17.61 16.11 20.19
CA THR A 68 -16.87 16.24 21.44
C THR A 68 -15.46 15.68 21.30
N GLY A 69 -14.46 16.43 21.79
CA GLY A 69 -13.05 16.02 21.76
C GLY A 69 -12.24 16.60 20.60
N TYR A 70 -12.87 17.35 19.68
CA TYR A 70 -12.20 18.05 18.58
C TYR A 70 -12.36 19.56 18.71
N THR A 71 -11.34 20.29 18.24
CA THR A 71 -11.39 21.77 18.25
C THR A 71 -12.09 22.27 17.00
N ASP A 72 -13.12 23.09 17.15
CA ASP A 72 -13.77 23.77 16.02
C ASP A 72 -12.86 24.86 15.46
N VAL A 73 -12.48 24.73 14.18
CA VAL A 73 -11.59 25.66 13.48
C VAL A 73 -12.32 26.47 12.41
N GLY A 74 -13.65 26.48 12.43
CA GLY A 74 -14.46 27.26 11.50
C GLY A 74 -15.00 26.43 10.33
N VAL A 75 -15.49 27.16 9.32
CA VAL A 75 -16.05 26.59 8.10
C VAL A 75 -15.04 26.72 6.97
N ILE A 76 -14.82 25.63 6.23
CA ILE A 76 -13.96 25.58 5.05
C ILE A 76 -14.74 24.86 3.94
N GLY A 77 -15.02 25.57 2.84
CA GLY A 77 -15.87 25.05 1.78
C GLY A 77 -17.24 24.63 2.32
N SER A 78 -17.58 23.35 2.14
CA SER A 78 -18.85 22.76 2.60
C SER A 78 -18.76 22.10 3.98
N PHE A 79 -17.61 22.21 4.68
CA PHE A 79 -17.34 21.47 5.90
C PHE A 79 -17.13 22.39 7.11
N ARG A 80 -17.50 21.87 8.27
CA ARG A 80 -16.98 22.28 9.57
C ARG A 80 -15.65 21.58 9.80
N GLY A 81 -14.58 22.35 9.95
CA GLY A 81 -13.26 21.82 10.27
C GLY A 81 -13.16 21.45 11.75
N CYS A 82 -12.75 20.22 12.04
CA CYS A 82 -12.65 19.67 13.39
C CYS A 82 -11.24 19.13 13.66
N ARG A 83 -10.42 19.92 14.33
CA ARG A 83 -9.02 19.62 14.58
C ARG A 83 -8.83 18.47 15.56
N LEU A 84 -8.01 17.52 15.12
CA LEU A 84 -7.51 16.40 15.90
C LEU A 84 -6.53 16.89 16.99
N PRO A 85 -6.46 16.21 18.14
CA PRO A 85 -5.33 16.40 19.05
C PRO A 85 -4.03 16.00 18.35
N SER A 86 -2.91 16.67 18.70
CA SER A 86 -1.59 16.32 18.15
C SER A 86 -1.10 14.95 18.60
N LEU A 87 -1.64 14.40 19.68
CA LEU A 87 -1.40 13.04 20.15
C LEU A 87 -2.73 12.34 20.42
N ILE A 88 -2.97 11.25 19.71
CA ILE A 88 -4.09 10.34 19.90
C ILE A 88 -3.61 9.18 20.77
N THR A 89 -4.20 9.05 21.96
CA THR A 89 -3.91 7.93 22.89
C THR A 89 -5.14 7.05 23.07
N GLY A 90 -4.93 5.75 23.30
CA GLY A 90 -6.01 4.78 23.44
C GLY A 90 -6.80 4.55 22.15
N ASN A 91 -8.07 4.14 22.28
CA ASN A 91 -8.93 3.85 21.13
C ASN A 91 -9.76 5.08 20.77
N THR A 92 -9.52 5.64 19.60
CA THR A 92 -10.25 6.79 19.06
C THR A 92 -10.97 6.39 17.77
N THR A 93 -12.20 6.85 17.58
CA THR A 93 -12.97 6.62 16.34
C THR A 93 -13.36 7.95 15.71
N LEU A 94 -12.96 8.18 14.47
CA LEU A 94 -13.46 9.27 13.64
C LEU A 94 -14.73 8.79 12.94
N ALA A 95 -15.86 9.39 13.27
CA ALA A 95 -17.16 9.03 12.70
C ALA A 95 -17.42 9.81 11.42
N LYS A 96 -18.06 9.18 10.42
CA LYS A 96 -18.61 9.92 9.29
C LYS A 96 -19.85 10.69 9.74
N LEU A 97 -19.71 12.01 9.82
CA LEU A 97 -20.78 12.93 10.17
C LEU A 97 -21.04 13.90 9.00
N PRO A 98 -22.30 14.21 8.67
CA PRO A 98 -22.61 15.15 7.60
C PRO A 98 -21.96 16.51 7.83
N GLY A 99 -21.27 17.04 6.82
CA GLY A 99 -20.67 18.37 6.87
C GLY A 99 -19.50 18.53 7.84
N VAL A 100 -18.86 17.43 8.29
CA VAL A 100 -17.64 17.45 9.12
C VAL A 100 -16.44 16.98 8.30
N ALA A 101 -15.31 17.67 8.42
CA ALA A 101 -13.99 17.20 7.99
C ALA A 101 -13.00 17.34 9.15
N TYR A 102 -12.14 16.34 9.36
CA TYR A 102 -11.19 16.31 10.46
C TYR A 102 -9.86 16.95 10.06
N GLU A 103 -9.36 17.89 10.85
CA GLU A 103 -8.12 18.62 10.53
C GLU A 103 -6.89 17.96 11.17
N ILE A 104 -5.89 17.68 10.34
CA ILE A 104 -4.51 17.39 10.70
C ILE A 104 -3.78 18.74 10.76
N ASN A 105 -3.15 19.06 11.88
CA ASN A 105 -2.47 20.35 12.07
C ASN A 105 -1.11 20.12 12.72
N GLY A 106 -0.05 20.34 11.95
CA GLY A 106 1.31 19.88 12.23
C GLY A 106 1.38 18.35 12.22
N ARG A 107 2.28 17.82 13.04
CA ARG A 107 2.39 16.38 13.30
C ARG A 107 1.23 15.88 14.18
N VAL A 108 0.52 14.86 13.72
CA VAL A 108 -0.47 14.09 14.50
C VAL A 108 0.06 12.67 14.74
N ASP A 109 0.36 12.36 15.99
CA ASP A 109 0.83 11.05 16.44
C ASP A 109 -0.34 10.15 16.87
N VAL A 110 -0.41 8.94 16.32
CA VAL A 110 -1.25 7.85 16.84
C VAL A 110 -0.39 6.98 17.75
N GLY A 111 -0.61 7.16 19.05
CA GLY A 111 0.14 6.53 20.14
C GLY A 111 1.57 7.04 20.29
N ILE A 112 2.24 6.55 21.31
CA ILE A 112 3.64 6.83 21.63
C ILE A 112 4.45 5.58 21.32
N ASP A 113 5.55 5.76 20.61
CA ASP A 113 6.46 4.69 20.14
C ASP A 113 6.77 3.64 21.23
N LEU A 114 6.44 2.37 20.94
CA LEU A 114 6.75 1.22 21.80
C LEU A 114 8.11 0.58 21.48
N GLY A 115 8.89 1.15 20.57
CA GLY A 115 10.21 0.65 20.18
C GLY A 115 10.15 -0.61 19.30
N GLY A 116 11.29 -0.98 18.72
CA GLY A 116 11.38 -2.18 17.87
C GLY A 116 11.02 -3.48 18.59
N ALA A 117 11.27 -3.57 19.91
CA ALA A 117 10.86 -4.69 20.75
C ALA A 117 9.39 -4.64 21.22
N GLY A 118 8.71 -3.50 21.08
CA GLY A 118 7.35 -3.29 21.58
C GLY A 118 7.20 -3.04 23.09
N THR A 119 8.30 -2.73 23.79
CA THR A 119 8.35 -2.56 25.24
C THR A 119 9.10 -1.31 25.69
N ALA A 120 9.25 -0.30 24.82
CA ALA A 120 9.97 0.94 25.15
C ALA A 120 9.35 1.65 26.37
N PRO A 121 10.18 2.10 27.34
CA PRO A 121 9.70 2.87 28.48
C PRO A 121 8.96 4.14 28.03
N GLY A 122 7.75 4.37 28.57
CA GLY A 122 6.92 5.51 28.21
C GLY A 122 6.14 5.35 26.89
N GLY A 123 6.35 4.26 26.15
CA GLY A 123 5.54 3.92 24.99
C GLY A 123 4.09 3.62 25.35
N GLN A 124 3.18 3.95 24.44
CA GLN A 124 1.74 3.82 24.64
C GLN A 124 1.05 3.52 23.31
N SER A 125 0.56 2.30 23.14
CA SER A 125 -0.24 1.92 21.96
C SER A 125 -1.54 2.72 21.87
N ALA A 126 -1.95 3.04 20.64
CA ALA A 126 -3.25 3.58 20.32
C ALA A 126 -3.87 2.88 19.11
N ILE A 127 -5.20 2.99 18.97
CA ILE A 127 -5.93 2.55 17.78
C ILE A 127 -6.75 3.74 17.27
N LEU A 128 -6.42 4.23 16.08
CA LEU A 128 -7.23 5.19 15.35
C LEU A 128 -8.13 4.46 14.38
N THR A 129 -9.42 4.40 14.66
CA THR A 129 -10.43 3.87 13.73
C THR A 129 -11.03 5.01 12.92
N ILE A 130 -11.10 4.87 11.61
CA ILE A 130 -11.66 5.87 10.70
C ILE A 130 -12.83 5.20 9.96
N ALA A 131 -14.04 5.70 10.18
CA ALA A 131 -15.23 5.14 9.55
C ALA A 131 -15.24 5.40 8.02
N PRO A 132 -15.91 4.55 7.22
CA PRO A 132 -16.08 4.78 5.78
C PRO A 132 -16.59 6.19 5.45
N GLY A 133 -16.02 6.81 4.40
CA GLY A 133 -16.45 8.12 3.91
C GLY A 133 -15.97 9.33 4.72
N VAL A 134 -15.17 9.12 5.78
CA VAL A 134 -14.55 10.22 6.54
C VAL A 134 -13.56 10.98 5.65
N VAL A 135 -13.59 12.31 5.78
CA VAL A 135 -12.64 13.22 5.17
C VAL A 135 -11.71 13.76 6.25
N LEU A 136 -10.41 13.61 6.04
CA LEU A 136 -9.35 14.26 6.79
C LEU A 136 -8.64 15.27 5.88
N TYR A 137 -8.27 16.43 6.40
CA TYR A 137 -7.54 17.44 5.66
C TYR A 137 -6.41 18.05 6.47
N ALA A 138 -5.31 18.44 5.81
CA ALA A 138 -4.17 19.11 6.41
C ALA A 138 -4.31 20.65 6.42
N ASN A 139 -3.90 21.30 7.52
CA ASN A 139 -3.91 22.75 7.68
C ASN A 139 -2.67 23.43 7.06
N THR A 140 -2.78 23.78 5.79
CA THR A 140 -1.68 24.40 5.04
C THR A 140 -1.39 25.87 5.40
N THR A 141 -1.91 26.38 6.53
CA THR A 141 -1.71 27.78 6.98
C THR A 141 -0.84 27.89 8.21
N ASN A 142 -0.46 26.77 8.82
CA ASN A 142 0.55 26.77 9.86
C ASN A 142 1.96 26.71 9.24
N ALA A 143 2.98 26.96 10.06
CA ALA A 143 4.38 26.97 9.62
C ALA A 143 5.05 25.59 9.70
N ASP A 144 4.38 24.61 10.31
CA ASP A 144 4.88 23.26 10.50
C ASP A 144 4.46 22.39 9.30
N ASN A 145 5.10 21.24 9.12
CA ASN A 145 4.60 20.27 8.14
C ASN A 145 3.41 19.51 8.74
N ASP A 146 2.32 19.42 7.98
CA ASP A 146 1.17 18.60 8.37
C ASP A 146 1.35 17.16 7.91
N PHE A 147 1.38 16.21 8.84
CA PHE A 147 1.40 14.79 8.52
C PHE A 147 0.82 13.96 9.66
N MET A 148 0.33 12.77 9.33
CA MET A 148 -0.14 11.80 10.31
C MET A 148 0.83 10.63 10.40
N ILE A 149 1.20 10.26 11.62
CA ILE A 149 2.05 9.10 11.87
C ILE A 149 1.42 8.12 12.84
N VAL A 150 1.44 6.84 12.47
CA VAL A 150 1.10 5.73 13.34
C VAL A 150 2.39 5.16 13.90
N ASN A 151 2.67 5.46 15.17
CA ASN A 151 3.90 5.04 15.84
C ASN A 151 3.94 3.52 16.07
N ARG A 152 5.15 2.97 16.21
CA ARG A 152 5.36 1.54 16.42
C ARG A 152 4.54 1.00 17.60
N GLY A 153 3.82 -0.10 17.35
CA GLY A 153 2.93 -0.73 18.32
C GLY A 153 1.51 -0.14 18.38
N SER A 154 1.24 0.94 17.65
CA SER A 154 -0.11 1.48 17.43
C SER A 154 -0.70 1.02 16.09
N ARG A 155 -1.99 1.29 15.88
CA ARG A 155 -2.70 0.88 14.67
C ARG A 155 -3.61 1.97 14.12
N ILE A 156 -3.77 1.98 12.80
CA ILE A 156 -4.85 2.67 12.10
C ILE A 156 -5.81 1.65 11.48
N LEU A 157 -7.11 1.83 11.67
CA LEU A 157 -8.16 1.04 11.04
C LEU A 157 -8.94 1.99 10.12
N ALA A 158 -8.34 2.29 8.97
CA ALA A 158 -8.94 3.06 7.89
C ALA A 158 -9.57 2.08 6.89
N GLU A 159 -10.78 1.64 7.19
CA GLU A 159 -11.52 0.66 6.39
C GLU A 159 -12.68 1.36 5.69
N GLY A 160 -12.37 2.05 4.60
CA GLY A 160 -13.38 2.58 3.68
C GLY A 160 -14.15 1.47 2.98
N THR A 161 -15.06 1.86 2.11
CA THR A 161 -15.74 0.94 1.19
C THR A 161 -15.65 1.49 -0.22
N GLU A 162 -15.95 0.66 -1.21
CA GLU A 162 -16.00 1.09 -2.61
C GLU A 162 -16.85 2.37 -2.80
N ALA A 163 -18.03 2.40 -2.17
CA ALA A 163 -18.97 3.53 -2.27
C ALA A 163 -18.63 4.73 -1.35
N LEU A 164 -17.85 4.49 -0.29
CA LEU A 164 -17.50 5.47 0.73
C LEU A 164 -16.00 5.36 1.06
N PRO A 165 -15.11 5.75 0.13
CA PRO A 165 -13.69 5.76 0.40
C PRO A 165 -13.36 6.80 1.48
N ILE A 166 -12.34 6.52 2.28
CA ILE A 166 -11.77 7.52 3.20
C ILE A 166 -10.85 8.43 2.38
N ILE A 167 -10.90 9.74 2.63
CA ILE A 167 -10.10 10.71 1.89
C ILE A 167 -9.21 11.48 2.87
N PHE A 168 -7.90 11.41 2.65
CA PHE A 168 -6.91 12.29 3.23
C PHE A 168 -6.49 13.31 2.17
N THR A 169 -6.56 14.59 2.49
CA THR A 169 -6.29 15.66 1.52
C THR A 169 -5.80 16.96 2.17
N SER A 170 -5.79 18.06 1.42
CA SER A 170 -5.37 19.39 1.85
C SER A 170 -6.55 20.32 2.12
N GLN A 171 -6.30 21.39 2.87
CA GLN A 171 -7.26 22.48 3.04
C GLN A 171 -7.73 23.08 1.71
N GLN A 172 -6.84 23.21 0.72
CA GLN A 172 -7.16 23.73 -0.61
C GLN A 172 -8.16 22.83 -1.34
N ASN A 173 -8.04 21.51 -1.19
CA ASN A 173 -8.98 20.60 -1.85
C ASN A 173 -10.40 20.73 -1.28
N ILE A 174 -10.55 20.75 0.05
CA ILE A 174 -11.88 20.93 0.67
C ILE A 174 -12.44 22.36 0.48
N ALA A 175 -11.57 23.35 0.29
CA ALA A 175 -11.96 24.72 -0.07
C ALA A 175 -12.34 24.89 -1.54
N GLY A 176 -12.14 23.87 -2.38
CA GLY A 176 -12.42 23.91 -3.82
C GLY A 176 -11.43 24.72 -4.64
N THR A 177 -10.21 24.94 -4.12
CA THR A 177 -9.16 25.71 -4.81
C THR A 177 -8.02 24.84 -5.34
N ALA A 178 -8.00 23.54 -5.03
CA ALA A 178 -7.07 22.59 -5.63
C ALA A 178 -7.41 22.33 -7.11
N THR A 179 -6.38 22.10 -7.91
CA THR A 179 -6.45 21.79 -9.34
C THR A 179 -5.71 20.49 -9.63
N ASP A 180 -5.83 19.97 -10.85
CA ASP A 180 -5.09 18.77 -11.29
C ASP A 180 -3.55 18.95 -11.30
N ASP A 181 -3.05 20.18 -11.13
CA ASP A 181 -1.63 20.49 -11.01
C ASP A 181 -1.22 20.85 -9.57
N SER A 182 -2.17 20.85 -8.63
CA SER A 182 -1.85 20.95 -7.21
C SER A 182 -1.11 19.71 -6.73
N GLN A 183 -0.17 19.91 -5.81
CA GLN A 183 0.63 18.90 -5.11
C GLN A 183 1.36 19.59 -3.97
N GLY A 184 2.05 18.84 -3.11
CA GLY A 184 2.98 19.44 -2.16
C GLY A 184 2.27 20.23 -1.04
N GLN A 185 1.01 19.89 -0.77
CA GLN A 185 0.15 20.68 0.11
C GLN A 185 0.22 20.18 1.56
N TRP A 186 0.77 18.98 1.79
CA TRP A 186 0.98 18.38 3.11
C TRP A 186 1.85 17.12 3.00
N GLY A 187 2.36 16.60 4.13
CA GLY A 187 3.36 15.53 4.17
C GLY A 187 2.84 14.09 4.16
N GLY A 188 1.53 13.85 3.96
CA GLY A 188 0.99 12.49 3.81
C GLY A 188 0.82 11.68 5.10
N VAL A 189 0.75 10.35 4.92
CA VAL A 189 0.45 9.38 5.99
C VAL A 189 1.60 8.39 6.15
N ILE A 190 2.04 8.20 7.39
CA ILE A 190 3.18 7.35 7.73
C ILE A 190 2.72 6.22 8.65
N LEU A 191 3.04 4.98 8.29
CA LEU A 191 2.90 3.82 9.15
C LEU A 191 4.29 3.34 9.59
N ALA A 192 4.65 3.61 10.85
CA ALA A 192 5.90 3.15 11.45
C ALA A 192 5.67 1.83 12.19
N GLY A 193 6.19 0.74 11.65
CA GLY A 193 6.10 -0.60 12.19
C GLY A 193 7.39 -1.12 12.82
N ARG A 194 7.32 -2.35 13.31
CA ARG A 194 8.41 -3.06 14.02
C ARG A 194 9.02 -4.21 13.24
N ALA A 195 8.68 -4.36 11.97
CA ALA A 195 9.25 -5.39 11.12
C ALA A 195 10.71 -5.07 10.74
N PRO A 196 11.49 -6.09 10.36
CA PRO A 196 12.91 -5.93 10.05
C PRO A 196 13.21 -4.91 8.94
N ILE A 197 14.26 -4.12 9.18
CA ILE A 197 14.91 -3.20 8.24
C ILE A 197 16.41 -3.51 8.21
N SER A 198 17.13 -3.02 7.19
CA SER A 198 18.59 -3.22 7.07
C SER A 198 19.43 -2.01 7.49
N ASN A 199 18.89 -0.80 7.40
CA ASN A 199 19.59 0.47 7.61
C ASN A 199 19.49 0.96 9.08
N CYS A 200 20.17 0.32 10.02
CA CYS A 200 20.11 0.76 11.43
C CYS A 200 20.82 2.11 11.66
N ASN A 201 20.20 3.02 12.40
CA ASN A 201 20.74 4.35 12.72
C ASN A 201 21.98 4.35 13.63
N LEU A 202 22.22 3.24 14.35
CA LEU A 202 23.38 3.06 15.22
C LEU A 202 24.38 2.08 14.62
N SER A 203 25.65 2.50 14.58
CA SER A 203 26.76 1.66 14.13
C SER A 203 26.89 0.38 14.96
N GLY A 204 27.16 -0.74 14.27
CA GLY A 204 27.37 -2.04 14.90
C GLY A 204 26.09 -2.78 15.31
N VAL A 205 24.91 -2.21 15.07
CA VAL A 205 23.65 -2.90 15.23
C VAL A 205 23.41 -3.82 14.03
N THR A 206 23.10 -5.08 14.30
CA THR A 206 22.73 -6.04 13.25
C THR A 206 21.34 -5.71 12.70
N GLY A 207 21.22 -5.64 11.38
CA GLY A 207 19.93 -5.47 10.73
C GLY A 207 18.92 -6.57 11.07
N GLY A 208 17.64 -6.19 11.12
CA GLY A 208 16.55 -7.04 11.59
C GLY A 208 16.56 -7.41 13.08
N SER A 209 17.50 -6.89 13.88
CA SER A 209 17.47 -7.03 15.34
C SER A 209 16.43 -6.10 15.98
N ALA A 210 16.04 -6.37 17.24
CA ALA A 210 15.03 -5.57 17.95
C ALA A 210 15.45 -4.10 18.17
N THR A 211 16.75 -3.84 18.12
CA THR A 211 17.39 -2.53 18.28
C THR A 211 17.77 -1.91 16.94
N CYS A 212 17.55 -2.59 15.82
CA CYS A 212 17.71 -1.99 14.50
C CYS A 212 16.50 -1.13 14.20
N GLU A 213 16.71 0.17 14.22
CA GLU A 213 15.70 1.17 13.93
C GLU A 213 16.33 2.32 13.14
N ASN A 214 15.50 3.11 12.47
CA ASN A 214 15.93 4.34 11.84
C ASN A 214 14.83 5.41 11.95
N VAL A 215 15.18 6.66 11.64
CA VAL A 215 14.24 7.77 11.61
C VAL A 215 13.54 7.77 10.26
N VAL A 216 12.21 7.81 10.27
CA VAL A 216 11.43 8.01 9.04
C VAL A 216 11.77 9.39 8.52
N GLU A 217 12.11 9.46 7.24
CA GLU A 217 12.47 10.68 6.56
C GLU A 217 11.43 11.80 6.74
N GLY A 218 11.90 13.04 6.79
CA GLY A 218 11.08 14.23 6.96
C GLY A 218 10.34 14.39 8.30
N THR A 219 10.32 13.38 9.18
CA THR A 219 9.62 13.43 10.48
C THR A 219 10.43 14.05 11.61
N GLY A 220 11.74 14.18 11.42
CA GLY A 220 12.73 14.64 12.39
C GLY A 220 13.08 13.62 13.49
N THR A 221 12.10 12.90 14.06
CA THR A 221 12.34 12.03 15.23
C THR A 221 11.56 10.72 15.24
N ALA A 222 10.66 10.47 14.30
CA ALA A 222 9.83 9.28 14.39
C ALA A 222 10.61 8.04 13.94
N LEU A 223 10.60 7.00 14.78
CA LEU A 223 11.39 5.80 14.56
C LEU A 223 10.56 4.66 13.96
N TYR A 224 11.16 3.89 13.07
CA TYR A 224 10.63 2.66 12.49
C TYR A 224 11.64 1.52 12.60
N GLY A 225 11.19 0.28 12.36
CA GLY A 225 12.05 -0.91 12.40
C GLY A 225 12.04 -1.66 13.73
N GLY A 226 12.51 -2.90 13.68
CA GLY A 226 12.57 -3.83 14.80
C GLY A 226 12.78 -5.26 14.32
N ASN A 227 12.32 -6.24 15.10
CA ASN A 227 12.47 -7.67 14.79
C ASN A 227 11.14 -8.44 14.71
N ALA A 228 10.02 -7.75 14.51
CA ALA A 228 8.68 -8.33 14.50
C ALA A 228 8.11 -8.39 13.08
N PRO A 229 8.43 -9.40 12.25
CA PRO A 229 7.93 -9.47 10.88
C PRO A 229 6.39 -9.61 10.80
N SER A 230 5.74 -10.12 11.86
CA SER A 230 4.28 -10.16 12.04
C SER A 230 3.66 -8.85 12.52
N ASP A 231 4.42 -7.77 12.65
CA ASP A 231 3.87 -6.51 13.13
C ASP A 231 2.62 -6.10 12.33
N ASN A 232 1.65 -5.54 13.04
CA ASN A 232 0.37 -5.15 12.49
C ASN A 232 0.13 -3.69 12.84
N SER A 233 0.40 -2.83 11.86
CA SER A 233 0.16 -1.37 11.90
C SER A 233 -1.29 -1.01 11.53
N GLY A 234 -2.12 -2.01 11.23
CA GLY A 234 -3.55 -1.90 11.01
C GLY A 234 -4.01 -2.20 9.58
N THR A 235 -5.14 -1.61 9.19
CA THR A 235 -5.76 -1.76 7.88
C THR A 235 -5.88 -0.39 7.22
N PHE A 236 -5.44 -0.29 5.96
CA PHE A 236 -5.59 0.86 5.10
C PHE A 236 -6.26 0.40 3.80
N ARG A 237 -7.59 0.54 3.74
CA ARG A 237 -8.41 0.02 2.65
C ARG A 237 -9.46 0.99 2.14
N TYR A 238 -9.62 1.08 0.81
CA TYR A 238 -10.45 2.06 0.12
C TYR A 238 -10.14 3.47 0.61
N VAL A 239 -8.87 3.86 0.46
CA VAL A 239 -8.36 5.14 0.90
C VAL A 239 -7.78 5.92 -0.27
N GLN A 240 -8.04 7.22 -0.29
CA GLN A 240 -7.39 8.17 -1.18
C GLN A 240 -6.51 9.13 -0.37
N ILE A 241 -5.27 9.29 -0.79
CA ILE A 241 -4.34 10.32 -0.32
C ILE A 241 -4.14 11.28 -1.49
N ARG A 242 -4.47 12.56 -1.30
CA ARG A 242 -4.44 13.55 -2.39
C ARG A 242 -3.56 14.73 -2.04
N TYR A 243 -2.77 15.18 -3.01
CA TYR A 243 -1.98 16.41 -2.98
C TYR A 243 -0.92 16.44 -1.86
N SER A 244 -0.41 15.27 -1.49
CA SER A 244 0.65 15.08 -0.49
C SER A 244 2.02 15.46 -1.05
N GLY A 245 3.09 15.08 -0.36
CA GLY A 245 4.45 15.44 -0.71
C GLY A 245 4.92 16.69 0.05
N THR A 246 6.14 16.70 0.59
CA THR A 246 6.81 17.93 1.02
C THR A 246 8.32 17.74 0.99
N VAL A 247 9.02 18.55 0.20
CA VAL A 247 10.49 18.57 0.19
C VAL A 247 10.99 19.48 1.31
N LEU A 248 11.73 18.93 2.28
CA LEU A 248 12.24 19.68 3.43
C LEU A 248 13.71 20.04 3.28
N ALA A 249 14.47 19.16 2.68
CA ALA A 249 15.81 19.39 2.16
C ALA A 249 16.05 18.42 0.99
N GLU A 250 17.20 18.51 0.32
CA GLU A 250 17.60 17.52 -0.68
C GLU A 250 17.77 16.13 -0.03
N GLY A 251 16.98 15.14 -0.46
CA GLY A 251 16.98 13.80 0.12
C GLY A 251 16.44 13.77 1.56
N VAL A 252 15.58 14.74 1.89
CA VAL A 252 14.76 14.75 3.11
C VAL A 252 13.35 15.21 2.75
N GLU A 253 12.49 14.25 2.47
CA GLU A 253 11.15 14.48 1.99
C GLU A 253 10.05 13.73 2.80
N LEU A 254 8.79 14.07 2.53
CA LEU A 254 7.59 13.45 3.09
C LEU A 254 6.66 13.06 1.95
N GLN A 255 6.15 11.83 1.93
CA GLN A 255 5.57 11.24 0.72
C GLN A 255 4.03 11.21 0.71
N GLY A 256 3.45 10.41 -0.19
CA GLY A 256 2.03 10.07 -0.13
C GLY A 256 1.71 9.10 1.00
N LEU A 257 2.06 7.82 0.82
CA LEU A 257 1.99 6.80 1.86
C LEU A 257 3.39 6.25 2.13
N THR A 258 3.88 6.45 3.34
CA THR A 258 5.16 5.91 3.79
C THR A 258 4.95 4.68 4.67
N LEU A 259 5.62 3.58 4.34
CA LEU A 259 5.58 2.33 5.09
C LEU A 259 6.97 2.03 5.66
N GLY A 260 7.24 2.50 6.88
CA GLY A 260 8.49 2.22 7.56
C GLY A 260 8.42 0.93 8.38
N GLY A 261 9.10 -0.14 7.96
CA GLY A 261 9.23 -1.37 8.75
C GLY A 261 7.88 -2.00 9.10
N THR A 262 6.89 -1.93 8.22
CA THR A 262 5.56 -2.50 8.48
C THR A 262 5.56 -4.02 8.27
N GLY A 263 4.85 -4.77 9.12
CA GLY A 263 4.85 -6.25 9.07
C GLY A 263 3.72 -6.83 8.21
N TYR A 264 3.80 -8.13 7.90
CA TYR A 264 2.78 -8.83 7.10
C TYR A 264 1.41 -8.96 7.79
N GLY A 265 1.30 -8.53 9.06
CA GLY A 265 0.02 -8.39 9.75
C GLY A 265 -0.75 -7.14 9.33
N THR A 266 -0.10 -6.20 8.63
CA THR A 266 -0.67 -4.96 8.10
C THR A 266 -1.35 -5.22 6.76
N THR A 267 -2.53 -4.62 6.56
CA THR A 267 -3.28 -4.74 5.30
C THR A 267 -3.28 -3.41 4.55
N ILE A 268 -2.74 -3.40 3.32
CA ILE A 268 -2.80 -2.28 2.37
C ILE A 268 -3.51 -2.78 1.11
N ASP A 269 -4.73 -2.29 0.87
CA ASP A 269 -5.60 -2.83 -0.20
C ASP A 269 -6.57 -1.77 -0.72
N HIS A 270 -6.63 -1.49 -2.03
CA HIS A 270 -7.44 -0.38 -2.58
C HIS A 270 -6.99 0.98 -2.04
N VAL A 271 -5.79 1.39 -2.43
CA VAL A 271 -5.20 2.68 -2.03
C VAL A 271 -4.88 3.49 -3.27
N GLN A 272 -5.38 4.72 -3.30
CA GLN A 272 -5.05 5.69 -4.33
C GLN A 272 -4.16 6.78 -3.71
N VAL A 273 -3.02 7.05 -4.36
CA VAL A 273 -2.24 8.26 -4.10
C VAL A 273 -2.30 9.14 -5.35
N HIS A 274 -2.72 10.39 -5.17
CA HIS A 274 -2.91 11.35 -6.24
C HIS A 274 -2.08 12.61 -6.00
N ASN A 275 -1.23 12.95 -6.98
CA ASN A 275 -0.38 14.14 -7.00
C ASN A 275 0.42 14.34 -5.71
N SER A 276 1.20 13.32 -5.32
CA SER A 276 2.28 13.54 -4.37
C SER A 276 3.35 14.42 -5.03
N SER A 277 3.87 15.44 -4.35
CA SER A 277 5.02 16.22 -4.85
C SER A 277 6.36 15.49 -4.71
N ASP A 278 6.31 14.27 -4.19
CA ASP A 278 7.40 13.32 -4.14
C ASP A 278 6.82 11.95 -4.52
N ASP A 279 7.21 10.89 -3.83
CA ASP A 279 6.74 9.54 -4.08
C ASP A 279 5.25 9.34 -3.85
N GLY A 280 4.66 8.48 -4.69
CA GLY A 280 3.31 7.96 -4.48
C GLY A 280 3.25 7.10 -3.22
N ILE A 281 3.99 5.99 -3.22
CA ILE A 281 4.15 5.10 -2.07
C ILE A 281 5.63 4.80 -1.92
N GLU A 282 6.15 4.98 -0.71
CA GLU A 282 7.55 4.68 -0.37
C GLU A 282 7.62 3.68 0.78
N ILE A 283 8.47 2.67 0.65
CA ILE A 283 8.57 1.57 1.62
C ILE A 283 9.99 1.43 2.13
N PHE A 284 10.19 1.81 3.39
CA PHE A 284 11.45 1.60 4.08
C PHE A 284 11.44 0.26 4.84
N GLY A 285 11.92 -0.80 4.20
CA GLY A 285 12.01 -2.10 4.85
C GLY A 285 10.66 -2.77 5.18
N GLY A 286 10.67 -3.82 5.99
CA GLY A 286 9.44 -4.51 6.41
C GLY A 286 8.96 -5.65 5.50
N ARG A 287 7.76 -6.15 5.75
CA ARG A 287 7.18 -7.40 5.21
C ARG A 287 5.74 -7.25 4.69
N THR A 288 5.25 -6.03 4.60
CA THR A 288 3.86 -5.77 4.17
C THR A 288 3.66 -6.17 2.73
N ASN A 289 2.59 -6.93 2.47
CA ASN A 289 2.11 -7.21 1.13
C ASN A 289 0.99 -6.21 0.78
N MET A 290 0.87 -5.84 -0.49
CA MET A 290 -0.07 -4.80 -0.92
C MET A 290 -0.83 -5.19 -2.18
N LYS A 291 -2.11 -4.83 -2.27
CA LYS A 291 -2.93 -5.15 -3.44
C LYS A 291 -3.79 -3.98 -3.89
N ASN A 292 -4.13 -3.91 -5.18
CA ASN A 292 -5.09 -2.92 -5.71
C ASN A 292 -4.62 -1.48 -5.45
N LEU A 293 -3.47 -1.11 -6.03
CA LEU A 293 -2.85 0.19 -5.85
C LEU A 293 -3.05 1.08 -7.08
N VAL A 294 -3.38 2.35 -6.86
CA VAL A 294 -3.53 3.36 -7.92
C VAL A 294 -2.67 4.57 -7.58
N MET A 295 -1.65 4.85 -8.37
CA MET A 295 -0.80 6.03 -8.20
C MET A 295 -0.96 6.92 -9.42
N THR A 296 -1.32 8.18 -9.22
CA THR A 296 -1.56 9.12 -10.31
C THR A 296 -0.83 10.42 -10.03
N GLY A 297 0.05 10.82 -10.94
CA GLY A 297 0.72 12.10 -10.89
C GLY A 297 1.72 12.29 -9.74
N ALA A 298 2.30 11.21 -9.20
CA ALA A 298 3.49 11.33 -8.35
C ALA A 298 4.57 12.16 -9.08
N ASP A 299 5.20 13.08 -8.37
CA ASP A 299 6.20 13.97 -8.94
C ASP A 299 7.59 13.35 -8.95
N ASP A 300 7.88 12.50 -7.96
CA ASP A 300 9.05 11.63 -7.99
C ASP A 300 8.69 10.21 -8.43
N ASP A 301 8.98 9.18 -7.63
CA ASP A 301 8.67 7.81 -7.97
C ASP A 301 7.18 7.50 -7.76
N SER A 302 6.60 6.66 -8.63
CA SER A 302 5.26 6.17 -8.32
C SER A 302 5.28 5.22 -7.13
N LEU A 303 6.24 4.28 -7.12
CA LEU A 303 6.45 3.30 -6.07
C LEU A 303 7.94 3.11 -5.82
N ASP A 304 8.41 3.41 -4.62
CA ASP A 304 9.77 3.12 -4.18
C ASP A 304 9.75 2.11 -3.01
N TYR A 305 10.76 1.24 -2.99
CA TYR A 305 11.04 0.40 -1.84
C TYR A 305 12.53 0.08 -1.71
N ASP A 306 12.99 0.15 -0.47
CA ASP A 306 14.40 0.03 -0.15
C ASP A 306 14.65 -0.67 1.19
N VAL A 307 15.91 -0.59 1.66
CA VAL A 307 16.39 -0.89 3.01
C VAL A 307 15.85 -2.18 3.66
N GLY A 308 15.81 -3.24 2.87
CA GLY A 308 15.46 -4.58 3.32
C GLY A 308 13.98 -4.90 3.27
N TYR A 309 13.22 -4.19 2.42
CA TYR A 309 11.83 -4.54 2.13
C TYR A 309 11.79 -5.94 1.53
N ARG A 310 10.88 -6.78 2.04
CA ARG A 310 10.66 -8.15 1.55
C ARG A 310 9.18 -8.44 1.49
N GLY A 311 8.54 -8.14 0.35
CA GLY A 311 7.08 -8.25 0.21
C GLY A 311 6.59 -8.53 -1.22
N LEU A 312 5.27 -8.74 -1.31
CA LEU A 312 4.54 -9.07 -2.53
C LEU A 312 3.51 -7.99 -2.84
N ILE A 313 3.44 -7.57 -4.11
CA ILE A 313 2.53 -6.52 -4.57
C ILE A 313 1.75 -7.00 -5.80
N GLN A 314 0.42 -6.85 -5.82
CA GLN A 314 -0.39 -7.24 -6.99
C GLN A 314 -1.47 -6.23 -7.37
N PHE A 315 -1.71 -6.05 -8.67
CA PHE A 315 -2.63 -5.07 -9.24
C PHE A 315 -2.18 -3.63 -8.93
N VAL A 316 -1.26 -3.14 -9.74
CA VAL A 316 -0.66 -1.80 -9.58
C VAL A 316 -0.86 -0.99 -10.84
N LEU A 317 -1.69 0.04 -10.77
CA LEU A 317 -1.85 1.03 -11.82
C LEU A 317 -1.10 2.31 -11.43
N ALA A 318 -0.09 2.69 -12.21
CA ALA A 318 0.61 3.94 -12.01
C ALA A 318 0.65 4.77 -13.30
N VAL A 319 0.27 6.04 -13.21
CA VAL A 319 0.27 6.99 -14.32
C VAL A 319 0.91 8.29 -13.88
N GLN A 320 2.13 8.57 -14.37
CA GLN A 320 2.83 9.81 -14.06
C GLN A 320 2.19 11.03 -14.73
N LYS A 321 2.48 12.21 -14.19
CA LYS A 321 2.05 13.48 -14.75
C LYS A 321 2.95 13.92 -15.91
N PRO A 322 2.43 14.64 -16.92
CA PRO A 322 3.22 15.02 -18.09
C PRO A 322 4.36 16.00 -17.78
N ASN A 323 4.27 16.75 -16.68
CA ASN A 323 5.24 17.79 -16.31
C ASN A 323 5.74 17.54 -14.88
N ASN A 324 6.59 16.53 -14.69
CA ASN A 324 7.32 16.34 -13.44
C ASN A 324 8.25 17.53 -13.17
N THR A 325 8.37 17.93 -11.90
CA THR A 325 9.34 18.93 -11.44
C THR A 325 10.59 18.30 -10.85
N GLN A 326 10.49 17.07 -10.33
CA GLN A 326 11.65 16.27 -9.98
C GLN A 326 12.37 15.79 -11.23
N THR A 327 13.64 15.41 -11.07
CA THR A 327 14.48 14.92 -12.18
C THR A 327 14.93 13.48 -12.01
N ASP A 328 14.68 12.87 -10.83
CA ASP A 328 15.04 11.49 -10.52
C ASP A 328 13.81 10.56 -10.42
N ASN A 329 12.74 10.89 -11.16
CA ASN A 329 11.46 10.18 -11.09
C ASN A 329 11.38 8.95 -12.01
N TYR A 330 10.90 7.85 -11.48
CA TYR A 330 10.67 6.57 -12.14
C TYR A 330 9.23 6.07 -11.86
N MET A 331 8.82 5.04 -12.60
CA MET A 331 7.58 4.33 -12.26
C MET A 331 7.81 3.41 -11.06
N ILE A 332 9.01 2.84 -10.97
CA ILE A 332 9.52 2.16 -9.79
C ILE A 332 10.98 2.55 -9.61
N GLU A 333 11.32 2.96 -8.40
CA GLU A 333 12.68 2.87 -7.87
C GLU A 333 12.78 1.66 -6.92
N VAL A 334 13.94 1.01 -6.96
CA VAL A 334 14.33 0.02 -5.97
C VAL A 334 15.77 0.32 -5.61
N ASP A 335 15.95 0.85 -4.40
CA ASP A 335 17.22 1.31 -3.92
C ASP A 335 17.72 0.54 -2.69
N THR A 336 19.02 0.33 -2.57
CA THR A 336 19.73 0.02 -1.31
C THR A 336 21.20 0.40 -1.51
N ASN A 337 21.46 1.51 -2.21
CA ASN A 337 22.79 1.91 -2.62
C ASN A 337 23.65 2.25 -1.40
N GLY A 338 24.87 1.71 -1.35
CA GLY A 338 25.72 1.78 -0.15
C GLY A 338 25.39 0.74 0.94
N GLY A 339 24.31 -0.04 0.77
CA GLY A 339 23.90 -1.13 1.65
C GLY A 339 23.63 -2.43 0.88
N GLU A 340 24.36 -2.69 -0.21
CA GLU A 340 24.04 -3.74 -1.18
C GLU A 340 23.93 -5.15 -0.58
N ASP A 341 24.71 -5.42 0.46
CA ASP A 341 24.72 -6.68 1.21
C ASP A 341 24.16 -6.52 2.64
N ALA A 342 23.54 -5.38 2.94
CA ALA A 342 22.90 -5.16 4.23
C ALA A 342 21.73 -6.13 4.39
N LEU A 343 21.71 -6.84 5.52
CA LEU A 343 20.65 -7.78 5.83
C LEU A 343 19.57 -7.11 6.70
N PRO A 344 18.27 -7.38 6.48
CA PRO A 344 17.74 -8.19 5.40
C PRO A 344 17.95 -7.51 4.03
N ARG A 345 18.25 -8.28 2.99
CA ARG A 345 18.44 -7.72 1.63
C ARG A 345 17.08 -7.38 1.01
N THR A 346 17.02 -6.27 0.28
CA THR A 346 15.82 -5.81 -0.44
C THR A 346 15.41 -6.82 -1.50
N TRP A 347 14.16 -7.26 -1.42
CA TRP A 347 13.55 -8.26 -2.28
C TRP A 347 12.08 -7.89 -2.54
N GLY A 348 11.72 -7.64 -3.80
CA GLY A 348 10.35 -7.29 -4.18
C GLY A 348 9.81 -8.22 -5.25
N GLN A 349 8.54 -8.59 -5.17
CA GLN A 349 7.82 -9.19 -6.30
C GLN A 349 6.54 -8.42 -6.60
N ILE A 350 6.37 -8.03 -7.86
CA ILE A 350 5.19 -7.30 -8.35
C ILE A 350 4.55 -8.08 -9.48
N ALA A 351 3.25 -8.37 -9.35
CA ALA A 351 2.47 -9.05 -10.36
C ALA A 351 1.30 -8.18 -10.84
N ASN A 352 0.98 -8.25 -12.13
CA ASN A 352 -0.16 -7.54 -12.73
C ASN A 352 -0.06 -6.03 -12.50
N PHE A 353 0.72 -5.34 -13.33
CA PHE A 353 0.91 -3.90 -13.21
C PHE A 353 0.82 -3.21 -14.57
N THR A 354 0.39 -1.95 -14.55
CA THR A 354 0.40 -1.05 -15.72
C THR A 354 1.09 0.24 -15.31
N PHE A 355 2.24 0.52 -15.92
CA PHE A 355 3.03 1.71 -15.67
C PHE A 355 3.09 2.60 -16.89
N ILE A 356 2.60 3.83 -16.74
CA ILE A 356 2.54 4.83 -17.79
C ILE A 356 3.43 6.01 -17.38
N GLN A 357 4.65 5.99 -17.87
CA GLN A 357 5.60 7.07 -17.71
C GLN A 357 5.37 8.12 -18.79
N THR A 358 5.20 9.37 -18.39
CA THR A 358 5.01 10.48 -19.33
C THR A 358 6.13 11.51 -19.29
N THR A 359 6.93 11.52 -18.22
CA THR A 359 8.12 12.35 -18.08
C THR A 359 9.20 12.03 -19.12
N SER A 360 9.97 13.05 -19.50
CA SER A 360 11.22 12.89 -20.24
C SER A 360 12.44 13.40 -19.45
N ALA A 361 12.25 13.72 -18.17
CA ALA A 361 13.30 14.29 -17.31
C ALA A 361 14.30 13.21 -16.83
N THR A 362 13.83 11.97 -16.70
CA THR A 362 14.63 10.80 -16.30
C THR A 362 15.13 9.99 -17.50
N ASN A 363 16.00 9.02 -17.25
CA ASN A 363 16.59 8.15 -18.27
C ASN A 363 15.80 6.84 -18.53
N ALA A 364 14.93 6.40 -17.61
CA ALA A 364 14.19 5.16 -17.74
C ALA A 364 12.86 5.12 -16.95
N ALA A 365 12.03 4.10 -17.21
CA ALA A 365 10.81 3.84 -16.42
C ALA A 365 11.06 3.08 -15.13
N LEU A 366 12.03 2.16 -15.12
CA LEU A 366 12.38 1.35 -13.96
C LEU A 366 13.81 1.64 -13.56
N ARG A 367 14.05 1.93 -12.28
CA ARG A 367 15.39 1.96 -11.68
C ARG A 367 15.54 0.83 -10.69
N ILE A 368 16.60 0.05 -10.87
CA ILE A 368 16.93 -1.05 -9.96
C ILE A 368 18.41 -0.93 -9.65
N ARG A 369 18.75 -0.61 -8.41
CA ARG A 369 20.12 -0.39 -7.95
C ARG A 369 20.33 -1.03 -6.57
N GLY A 370 21.48 -0.77 -5.95
CA GLY A 370 21.73 -1.18 -4.58
C GLY A 370 21.73 -2.69 -4.36
N GLY A 371 22.00 -3.51 -5.38
CA GLY A 371 21.95 -4.97 -5.22
C GLY A 371 20.53 -5.49 -4.99
N ALA A 372 19.47 -4.75 -5.28
CA ALA A 372 18.14 -5.25 -4.97
C ALA A 372 17.72 -6.46 -5.83
N ASP A 373 17.08 -7.44 -5.20
CA ASP A 373 16.44 -8.55 -5.87
C ASP A 373 15.00 -8.15 -6.25
N ASN A 374 14.64 -8.22 -7.54
CA ASN A 374 13.31 -7.80 -7.99
C ASN A 374 12.72 -8.81 -8.98
N ARG A 375 11.42 -9.12 -8.86
CA ARG A 375 10.67 -9.83 -9.90
C ARG A 375 9.43 -9.03 -10.33
N LEU A 376 9.32 -8.81 -11.62
CA LEU A 376 8.15 -8.22 -12.27
C LEU A 376 7.43 -9.26 -13.14
N VAL A 377 6.12 -9.41 -12.96
CA VAL A 377 5.29 -10.44 -13.61
C VAL A 377 4.03 -9.85 -14.23
N ASN A 378 3.68 -10.24 -15.46
CA ASN A 378 2.42 -9.86 -16.13
C ASN A 378 2.21 -8.34 -16.25
N GLY A 379 3.23 -7.63 -16.71
CA GLY A 379 3.27 -6.16 -16.69
C GLY A 379 3.05 -5.49 -18.04
N ILE A 380 2.64 -4.22 -18.01
CA ILE A 380 2.67 -3.30 -19.15
C ILE A 380 3.49 -2.08 -18.74
N ILE A 381 4.48 -1.71 -19.54
CA ILE A 381 5.30 -0.51 -19.32
C ILE A 381 5.25 0.33 -20.59
N VAL A 382 4.83 1.58 -20.44
CA VAL A 382 4.81 2.60 -21.49
C VAL A 382 5.69 3.76 -21.05
N THR A 383 6.68 4.12 -21.86
CA THR A 383 7.59 5.23 -21.56
C THR A 383 8.17 5.84 -22.85
N PRO A 384 8.40 7.16 -22.90
CA PRO A 384 9.17 7.78 -23.97
C PRO A 384 10.69 7.52 -23.85
N ASN A 385 11.17 6.99 -22.72
CA ASN A 385 12.59 6.76 -22.40
C ASN A 385 12.94 5.27 -22.48
N ALA A 386 14.07 4.87 -21.89
CA ALA A 386 14.37 3.45 -21.69
C ALA A 386 13.34 2.80 -20.76
N CYS A 387 13.08 1.51 -20.94
CA CYS A 387 12.22 0.81 -19.98
C CYS A 387 12.97 0.48 -18.68
N THR A 388 14.28 0.22 -18.76
CA THR A 388 15.06 -0.18 -17.59
C THR A 388 16.35 0.62 -17.46
N ASN A 389 16.71 0.89 -16.20
CA ASN A 389 18.02 1.30 -15.75
C ASN A 389 18.43 0.38 -14.60
N ILE A 390 19.14 -0.71 -14.92
CA ILE A 390 19.76 -1.55 -13.89
C ILE A 390 21.16 -0.99 -13.63
N VAL A 391 21.46 -0.67 -12.38
CA VAL A 391 22.69 0.03 -11.99
C VAL A 391 23.58 -0.87 -11.14
N ALA A 392 24.89 -0.81 -11.33
CA ALA A 392 25.84 -1.48 -10.45
C ALA A 392 25.87 -0.82 -9.06
N GLY A 393 26.15 -1.58 -8.00
CA GLY A 393 26.27 -1.03 -6.65
C GLY A 393 27.40 -0.01 -6.48
N ALA A 394 27.27 0.83 -5.46
CA ALA A 394 28.22 1.87 -5.11
C ALA A 394 29.32 1.42 -4.14
N SER A 395 29.21 0.28 -3.46
CA SER A 395 30.20 -0.14 -2.45
C SER A 395 31.24 -1.17 -2.94
N ASP A 396 30.92 -1.97 -3.96
CA ASP A 396 31.86 -2.97 -4.51
C ASP A 396 32.57 -2.43 -5.76
N ALA A 397 33.83 -2.02 -5.59
CA ALA A 397 34.70 -1.54 -6.66
C ALA A 397 35.09 -2.61 -7.71
N SER A 398 34.60 -3.84 -7.57
CA SER A 398 34.93 -4.96 -8.46
C SER A 398 33.73 -5.69 -9.08
N GLY A 399 32.49 -5.37 -8.66
CA GLY A 399 31.31 -6.17 -8.99
C GLY A 399 30.10 -5.38 -9.50
N LYS A 400 29.23 -6.08 -10.23
CA LYS A 400 27.91 -5.58 -10.63
C LYS A 400 26.86 -6.20 -9.70
N THR A 401 26.80 -5.72 -8.46
CA THR A 401 26.03 -6.34 -7.36
C THR A 401 24.56 -6.62 -7.71
N THR A 402 23.91 -5.72 -8.44
CA THR A 402 22.50 -5.87 -8.87
C THR A 402 22.29 -6.96 -9.92
N ILE A 403 23.33 -7.40 -10.62
CA ILE A 403 23.21 -8.46 -11.65
C ILE A 403 24.10 -9.66 -11.37
N ARG A 404 24.62 -9.79 -10.15
CA ARG A 404 25.46 -10.93 -9.80
C ARG A 404 24.62 -12.20 -9.70
N ALA A 405 25.29 -13.35 -9.78
CA ALA A 405 24.60 -14.63 -9.62
C ALA A 405 24.05 -14.77 -8.20
N ALA A 406 22.91 -15.44 -8.07
CA ALA A 406 22.35 -15.83 -6.79
C ALA A 406 23.37 -16.64 -5.97
N ASP A 407 23.22 -16.62 -4.64
CA ASP A 407 24.03 -17.46 -3.76
C ASP A 407 23.92 -18.95 -4.11
N SER A 408 24.96 -19.72 -3.80
CA SER A 408 24.96 -21.19 -4.02
C SER A 408 23.91 -21.94 -3.20
N THR A 409 23.38 -21.29 -2.15
CA THR A 409 22.25 -21.74 -1.35
C THR A 409 21.29 -20.57 -1.13
N PRO A 410 20.60 -20.07 -2.18
CA PRO A 410 19.64 -19.00 -1.99
C PRO A 410 18.56 -19.53 -1.05
N SER A 411 18.20 -18.78 -0.02
CA SER A 411 17.08 -19.16 0.85
C SER A 411 15.80 -19.13 0.03
N THR A 412 15.47 -20.23 -0.65
CA THR A 412 14.21 -20.38 -1.40
C THR A 412 12.99 -20.35 -0.49
N THR A 413 13.20 -20.50 0.81
CA THR A 413 12.26 -20.16 1.87
C THR A 413 12.31 -18.66 2.14
N LEU A 414 11.25 -17.94 1.76
CA LEU A 414 10.92 -16.70 2.47
C LEU A 414 10.74 -17.02 3.97
N PRO A 415 10.98 -16.07 4.88
CA PRO A 415 10.56 -16.20 6.27
C PRO A 415 9.13 -16.73 6.31
N THR A 416 8.95 -17.87 6.96
CA THR A 416 7.61 -18.40 7.22
C THR A 416 6.91 -17.39 8.12
N PRO A 417 5.71 -16.88 7.77
CA PRO A 417 4.94 -16.08 8.70
C PRO A 417 4.77 -16.83 10.02
N GLY A 418 5.15 -16.21 11.13
CA GLY A 418 5.14 -16.78 12.48
C GLY A 418 6.48 -17.34 12.97
N THR A 419 7.52 -17.37 12.14
CA THR A 419 8.89 -17.76 12.56
C THR A 419 9.84 -16.59 12.54
N ALA A 420 10.81 -16.57 13.47
CA ALA A 420 11.98 -15.72 13.32
C ALA A 420 12.66 -16.04 11.99
N GLU A 421 13.05 -15.00 11.24
CA GLU A 421 13.71 -15.18 9.95
C GLU A 421 15.09 -15.80 10.17
N THR A 422 15.27 -17.06 9.75
CA THR A 422 16.61 -17.64 9.59
C THR A 422 17.18 -17.11 8.29
N LEU A 423 17.80 -15.94 8.35
CA LEU A 423 18.44 -15.29 7.20
C LEU A 423 19.51 -16.24 6.64
N GLY A 424 19.43 -16.61 5.35
CA GLY A 424 20.57 -17.22 4.63
C GLY A 424 21.75 -16.24 4.56
N ALA A 425 22.94 -16.72 4.19
CA ALA A 425 24.18 -15.94 4.33
C ALA A 425 24.13 -14.52 3.73
N LEU A 426 23.64 -14.34 2.48
CA LEU A 426 23.46 -13.01 1.86
C LEU A 426 22.03 -12.69 1.40
N GLN A 427 21.12 -13.68 1.42
CA GLN A 427 19.74 -13.54 0.92
C GLN A 427 19.62 -13.06 -0.54
N ASP A 428 20.63 -13.35 -1.36
CA ASP A 428 20.70 -12.95 -2.76
C ASP A 428 19.95 -13.93 -3.67
N PHE A 429 18.99 -13.43 -4.44
CA PHE A 429 18.18 -14.22 -5.39
C PHE A 429 18.63 -14.06 -6.84
N GLY A 430 19.72 -13.32 -7.08
CA GLY A 430 20.35 -13.11 -8.37
C GLY A 430 19.82 -11.86 -9.10
N PRO A 431 20.02 -11.79 -10.43
CA PRO A 431 19.61 -10.64 -11.21
C PRO A 431 18.09 -10.44 -11.17
N PRO A 432 17.60 -9.20 -11.38
CA PRO A 432 16.19 -8.91 -11.57
C PRO A 432 15.53 -9.82 -12.60
N MET A 433 14.30 -10.22 -12.35
CA MET A 433 13.54 -11.14 -13.18
C MET A 433 12.32 -10.46 -13.79
N PHE A 434 12.13 -10.66 -15.09
CA PHE A 434 11.02 -10.09 -15.85
C PHE A 434 10.24 -11.21 -16.51
N ASN A 435 8.96 -11.39 -16.20
CA ASN A 435 8.16 -12.50 -16.73
C ASN A 435 6.88 -11.99 -17.37
N SER A 436 6.73 -12.18 -18.69
CA SER A 436 5.51 -11.80 -19.44
C SER A 436 5.20 -10.31 -19.32
N ILE A 437 6.09 -9.47 -19.85
CA ILE A 437 5.93 -8.01 -19.84
C ILE A 437 5.83 -7.49 -21.27
N TYR A 438 4.89 -6.58 -21.50
CA TYR A 438 4.82 -5.79 -22.73
C TYR A 438 5.57 -4.48 -22.53
N PHE A 439 6.69 -4.31 -23.24
CA PHE A 439 7.57 -3.14 -23.13
C PHE A 439 7.37 -2.19 -24.33
N ALA A 440 6.67 -1.08 -24.09
CA ALA A 440 6.57 0.04 -25.02
C ALA A 440 7.54 1.16 -24.63
N CYS A 441 8.83 0.92 -24.88
CA CYS A 441 9.90 1.87 -24.59
C CYS A 441 10.13 2.86 -25.75
N GLY A 442 10.79 3.97 -25.44
CA GLY A 442 11.39 4.89 -26.40
C GLY A 442 12.47 4.27 -27.29
N ALA A 443 13.21 5.11 -28.01
CA ALA A 443 14.21 4.64 -28.97
C ALA A 443 15.33 3.81 -28.29
N THR A 444 15.83 4.31 -27.15
CA THR A 444 16.73 3.58 -26.27
C THR A 444 15.91 2.65 -25.37
N LYS A 445 16.34 1.40 -25.23
CA LYS A 445 15.59 0.37 -24.46
C LYS A 445 16.12 0.17 -23.05
N TYR A 446 17.44 0.31 -22.91
CA TYR A 446 18.19 0.13 -21.69
C TYR A 446 19.05 1.37 -21.46
N ALA A 447 18.83 2.08 -20.36
CA ALA A 447 19.67 3.20 -19.96
C ALA A 447 20.89 2.65 -19.22
N GLU A 448 22.08 3.14 -19.56
CA GLU A 448 23.31 2.73 -18.88
C GLU A 448 23.78 3.82 -17.91
N SER A 449 23.91 3.48 -16.64
CA SER A 449 24.45 4.37 -15.60
C SER A 449 25.82 3.87 -15.14
N THR A 450 26.79 4.77 -14.99
CA THR A 450 28.13 4.43 -14.49
C THR A 450 28.24 4.85 -13.03
N VAL A 451 28.56 3.89 -12.15
CA VAL A 451 28.85 4.11 -10.73
C VAL A 451 30.25 3.57 -10.45
N ASN A 452 31.14 4.38 -9.88
CA ASN A 452 32.53 3.99 -9.58
C ASN A 452 33.26 3.32 -10.76
N THR A 453 33.10 3.86 -11.98
CA THR A 453 33.64 3.32 -13.25
C THR A 453 33.05 1.99 -13.73
N ILE A 454 32.12 1.41 -12.97
CA ILE A 454 31.40 0.18 -13.31
C ILE A 454 30.06 0.54 -13.95
N LYS A 455 29.70 -0.20 -14.99
CA LYS A 455 28.47 -0.02 -15.74
C LYS A 455 27.83 -1.37 -16.02
N VAL A 456 26.52 -1.48 -15.79
CA VAL A 456 25.71 -2.56 -16.36
C VAL A 456 25.35 -2.15 -17.78
N THR A 457 25.89 -2.87 -18.75
CA THR A 457 25.76 -2.51 -20.15
C THR A 457 24.36 -2.82 -20.70
N ALA A 458 23.97 -2.16 -21.78
CA ALA A 458 22.70 -2.43 -22.45
C ALA A 458 22.55 -3.90 -22.86
N ALA A 459 23.63 -4.56 -23.28
CA ALA A 459 23.63 -5.98 -23.62
C ALA A 459 23.40 -6.90 -22.40
N GLU A 460 23.90 -6.53 -21.23
CA GLU A 460 23.65 -7.28 -19.98
C GLU A 460 22.22 -7.09 -19.49
N GLN A 461 21.69 -5.87 -19.55
CA GLN A 461 20.27 -5.62 -19.24
C GLN A 461 19.37 -6.37 -20.22
N GLN A 462 19.72 -6.40 -21.50
CA GLN A 462 19.01 -7.18 -22.52
C GLN A 462 19.00 -8.66 -22.18
N ALA A 463 20.14 -9.25 -21.85
CA ALA A 463 20.22 -10.66 -21.49
C ALA A 463 19.35 -10.99 -20.26
N ILE A 464 19.28 -10.10 -19.28
CA ILE A 464 18.43 -10.25 -18.08
C ILE A 464 16.95 -10.19 -18.44
N VAL A 465 16.54 -9.16 -19.20
CA VAL A 465 15.15 -8.99 -19.62
C VAL A 465 14.72 -10.12 -20.56
N GLU A 466 15.60 -10.69 -21.38
CA GLU A 466 15.27 -11.77 -22.31
C GLU A 466 15.44 -13.18 -21.73
N ALA A 467 15.95 -13.31 -20.49
CA ALA A 467 16.23 -14.61 -19.86
C ALA A 467 14.97 -15.46 -19.59
N ALA A 468 13.81 -14.82 -19.41
CA ALA A 468 12.56 -15.49 -19.05
C ALA A 468 11.64 -15.70 -20.25
N ALA A 469 10.88 -16.80 -20.20
CA ALA A 469 9.90 -17.14 -21.23
C ALA A 469 8.79 -16.08 -21.33
N ASN A 470 8.27 -15.88 -22.55
CA ASN A 470 7.17 -14.99 -22.91
C ASN A 470 7.43 -13.47 -22.78
N ASN A 471 8.70 -13.03 -22.72
CA ASN A 471 9.01 -11.61 -22.89
C ASN A 471 8.90 -11.24 -24.38
N VAL A 472 7.68 -10.87 -24.78
CA VAL A 472 7.34 -10.56 -26.17
C VAL A 472 7.19 -9.05 -26.31
N THR A 473 8.17 -8.49 -27.05
CA THR A 473 8.28 -7.13 -27.59
C THR A 473 8.88 -6.07 -26.66
N ILE A 474 10.19 -5.86 -26.77
CA ILE A 474 10.90 -4.64 -26.35
C ILE A 474 10.74 -3.48 -27.38
N ASN A 475 9.88 -3.72 -28.38
CA ASN A 475 9.56 -2.78 -29.46
C ASN A 475 8.04 -2.59 -29.61
N GLY A 476 7.27 -2.79 -28.53
CA GLY A 476 5.84 -2.51 -28.54
C GLY A 476 5.58 -1.01 -28.75
N THR A 477 4.47 -0.67 -29.38
CA THR A 477 4.04 0.74 -29.46
C THR A 477 3.14 1.10 -28.27
N SER A 478 3.12 2.36 -27.87
CA SER A 478 2.22 2.81 -26.79
C SER A 478 0.74 2.55 -27.13
N THR A 479 0.37 2.69 -28.40
CA THR A 479 -1.00 2.44 -28.91
C THR A 479 -1.41 0.97 -28.87
N GLU A 480 -0.45 0.04 -28.89
CA GLU A 480 -0.71 -1.39 -28.76
C GLU A 480 -0.60 -1.86 -27.31
N ALA A 481 0.18 -1.15 -26.49
CA ALA A 481 0.33 -1.41 -25.06
C ALA A 481 -0.98 -1.12 -24.31
N VAL A 482 -1.57 0.05 -24.56
CA VAL A 482 -2.74 0.53 -23.82
C VAL A 482 -3.79 1.19 -24.70
N THR A 483 -5.03 1.12 -24.23
CA THR A 483 -6.19 1.87 -24.72
C THR A 483 -6.81 2.67 -23.56
N GLY A 484 -7.47 3.79 -23.84
CA GLY A 484 -8.05 4.64 -22.79
C GLY A 484 -7.03 5.19 -21.78
N GLY A 485 -5.74 5.22 -22.14
CA GLY A 485 -4.63 5.71 -21.31
C GLY A 485 -3.95 4.65 -20.45
N TYR A 486 -4.68 3.63 -19.99
CA TYR A 486 -4.12 2.64 -19.04
C TYR A 486 -4.72 1.23 -19.13
N LEU A 487 -5.82 1.03 -19.86
CA LEU A 487 -6.41 -0.29 -20.05
C LEU A 487 -5.54 -1.08 -21.03
N ARG A 488 -5.45 -2.39 -20.87
CA ARG A 488 -4.62 -3.24 -21.73
C ARG A 488 -5.04 -3.13 -23.20
N GLY A 489 -4.10 -2.77 -24.07
CA GLY A 489 -4.27 -2.69 -25.52
C GLY A 489 -4.14 -4.06 -26.21
N THR A 490 -4.33 -4.08 -27.53
CA THR A 490 -4.34 -5.32 -28.34
C THR A 490 -2.98 -6.02 -28.37
N GLY A 491 -1.87 -5.28 -28.35
CA GLY A 491 -0.53 -5.86 -28.31
C GLY A 491 -0.24 -6.51 -26.97
N ALA A 492 -0.53 -5.81 -25.87
CA ALA A 492 -0.40 -6.38 -24.53
C ALA A 492 -1.32 -7.59 -24.30
N ALA A 493 -2.52 -7.61 -24.92
CA ALA A 493 -3.43 -8.75 -24.89
C ALA A 493 -2.92 -9.99 -25.64
N ALA A 494 -1.99 -9.81 -26.60
CA ALA A 494 -1.41 -10.91 -27.37
C ALA A 494 -0.24 -11.60 -26.67
N VAL A 495 0.28 -11.03 -25.57
CA VAL A 495 1.36 -11.65 -24.79
C VAL A 495 0.78 -12.73 -23.89
N THR A 496 1.38 -13.92 -23.94
CA THR A 496 1.03 -15.02 -23.05
C THR A 496 1.42 -14.68 -21.61
N ALA A 497 0.42 -14.44 -20.76
CA ALA A 497 0.64 -14.27 -19.32
C ALA A 497 1.10 -15.57 -18.66
N VAL A 498 1.83 -15.46 -17.56
CA VAL A 498 2.15 -16.58 -16.66
C VAL A 498 1.24 -16.55 -15.45
N ASN A 499 0.95 -17.69 -14.83
CA ASN A 499 0.21 -17.68 -13.55
C ASN A 499 1.13 -17.12 -12.45
N PRO A 500 0.88 -15.92 -11.89
CA PRO A 500 1.76 -15.34 -10.87
C PRO A 500 1.72 -16.13 -9.56
N ALA A 501 0.68 -16.95 -9.34
CA ALA A 501 0.55 -17.73 -8.12
C ALA A 501 1.68 -18.76 -7.91
N ILE A 502 2.40 -19.14 -8.97
CA ILE A 502 3.58 -20.02 -8.87
C ILE A 502 4.77 -19.35 -8.18
N TYR A 503 4.75 -18.02 -8.10
CA TYR A 503 5.79 -17.22 -7.46
C TYR A 503 5.45 -16.81 -6.03
N ASN A 504 4.30 -17.24 -5.51
CA ASN A 504 4.08 -17.19 -4.09
C ASN A 504 5.17 -18.00 -3.38
N PRO A 505 5.71 -17.51 -2.26
CA PRO A 505 6.49 -18.37 -1.38
C PRO A 505 5.67 -19.60 -0.99
N GLN A 506 6.34 -20.74 -0.82
CA GLN A 506 5.68 -21.94 -0.29
C GLN A 506 4.99 -21.55 1.03
N PRO A 507 3.65 -21.68 1.12
CA PRO A 507 2.94 -21.19 2.29
C PRO A 507 3.40 -21.97 3.52
N ALA A 508 3.59 -21.26 4.63
CA ALA A 508 3.41 -21.87 5.94
C ALA A 508 2.06 -22.59 5.92
N SER A 509 1.99 -23.84 6.40
CA SER A 509 0.75 -24.61 6.43
C SER A 509 -0.42 -23.75 6.96
N GLY A 510 -1.40 -23.45 6.11
CA GLY A 510 -2.64 -22.73 6.51
C GLY A 510 -2.79 -21.28 6.03
N LEU A 511 -1.80 -20.66 5.38
CA LEU A 511 -1.96 -19.32 4.78
C LEU A 511 -2.39 -19.41 3.31
N ALA A 512 -3.35 -18.57 2.93
CA ALA A 512 -3.76 -18.43 1.54
C ALA A 512 -2.63 -17.81 0.71
N ALA A 513 -2.55 -18.20 -0.56
CA ALA A 513 -1.67 -17.59 -1.55
C ALA A 513 -1.96 -16.07 -1.66
N PHE A 514 -0.92 -15.24 -1.68
CA PHE A 514 -1.08 -13.79 -1.82
C PHE A 514 -1.36 -13.41 -3.28
N PHE A 515 -0.49 -13.83 -4.20
CA PHE A 515 -0.75 -13.69 -5.63
C PHE A 515 -1.91 -14.60 -6.02
N VAL A 516 -2.98 -13.99 -6.51
CA VAL A 516 -4.10 -14.70 -7.12
C VAL A 516 -3.74 -15.08 -8.54
N THR A 517 -4.33 -16.18 -9.02
CA THR A 517 -4.14 -16.61 -10.40
C THR A 517 -4.74 -15.59 -11.36
N THR A 518 -3.95 -15.17 -12.34
CA THR A 518 -4.36 -14.33 -13.46
C THR A 518 -3.86 -14.94 -14.77
N THR A 519 -4.53 -14.58 -15.88
CA THR A 519 -4.21 -15.05 -17.24
C THR A 519 -4.00 -13.87 -18.19
N PHE A 520 -3.68 -12.70 -17.66
CA PHE A 520 -3.56 -11.46 -18.41
C PHE A 520 -2.36 -10.63 -17.95
N LEU A 521 -1.88 -9.75 -18.85
CA LEU A 521 -0.98 -8.64 -18.54
C LEU A 521 -1.76 -7.39 -18.08
N GLY A 522 -1.09 -6.56 -17.29
CA GLY A 522 -1.62 -5.29 -16.82
C GLY A 522 -2.24 -5.37 -15.43
N ALA A 523 -2.47 -4.19 -14.84
CA ALA A 523 -3.15 -4.04 -13.56
C ALA A 523 -4.63 -4.42 -13.59
N ILE A 524 -5.25 -4.32 -14.77
CA ILE A 524 -6.69 -4.49 -14.97
C ILE A 524 -6.91 -5.62 -15.97
N GLY A 525 -7.61 -6.66 -15.52
CA GLY A 525 -7.95 -7.83 -16.31
C GLY A 525 -9.19 -7.63 -17.17
N PRO A 526 -9.49 -8.60 -18.06
CA PRO A 526 -10.80 -8.69 -18.66
C PRO A 526 -11.83 -9.06 -17.59
N ASP A 527 -13.03 -8.50 -17.67
CA ASP A 527 -14.17 -9.01 -16.91
C ASP A 527 -14.59 -10.40 -17.46
N SER A 528 -15.26 -11.17 -16.61
CA SER A 528 -15.93 -12.43 -16.89
C SER A 528 -16.91 -12.38 -18.08
N THR A 529 -17.36 -11.19 -18.50
CA THR A 529 -18.11 -10.97 -19.72
C THR A 529 -17.18 -10.54 -20.86
N ALA A 530 -17.13 -11.33 -21.94
CA ALA A 530 -16.16 -11.15 -23.01
C ALA A 530 -16.31 -9.78 -23.69
N ASN A 531 -15.34 -8.90 -23.42
CA ASN A 531 -15.04 -7.57 -23.99
C ASN A 531 -15.06 -6.39 -22.98
N ASP A 532 -15.36 -6.63 -21.70
CA ASP A 532 -15.21 -5.60 -20.66
C ASP A 532 -13.94 -5.81 -19.83
N PHE A 533 -13.58 -4.78 -19.05
CA PHE A 533 -12.47 -4.80 -18.09
C PHE A 533 -12.99 -4.90 -16.67
N ASP A 534 -12.21 -5.53 -15.77
CA ASP A 534 -12.48 -5.53 -14.34
C ASP A 534 -12.61 -4.08 -13.82
N THR A 535 -13.58 -3.84 -12.93
CA THR A 535 -13.93 -2.52 -12.42
C THR A 535 -13.46 -2.30 -10.97
N TRP A 536 -12.57 -3.13 -10.43
CA TRP A 536 -12.08 -3.01 -9.05
C TRP A 536 -11.55 -1.61 -8.69
N TYR A 537 -11.09 -0.83 -9.67
CA TYR A 537 -10.56 0.52 -9.50
C TYR A 537 -11.63 1.63 -9.57
N GLN A 538 -12.85 1.31 -10.00
CA GLN A 538 -13.92 2.29 -10.19
C GLN A 538 -14.62 2.64 -8.88
N THR A 539 -15.41 3.72 -8.87
CA THR A 539 -16.25 4.18 -7.74
C THR A 539 -15.46 4.77 -6.56
N TRP A 540 -14.39 4.10 -6.10
CA TRP A 540 -13.63 4.51 -4.93
C TRP A 540 -12.39 5.33 -5.26
N THR A 541 -11.96 5.37 -6.52
CA THR A 541 -10.90 6.28 -6.99
C THR A 541 -11.48 7.64 -7.37
N CYS A 542 -10.61 8.62 -7.57
CA CYS A 542 -10.95 9.90 -8.16
C CYS A 542 -10.25 10.12 -9.52
N ASN A 543 -10.96 10.80 -10.42
CA ASN A 543 -10.55 11.18 -11.76
C ASN A 543 -9.70 12.44 -11.75
N SER A 544 -8.74 12.51 -12.67
CA SER A 544 -7.95 13.70 -12.99
C SER A 544 -7.59 13.73 -14.47
N ASN A 545 -6.91 14.76 -14.94
CA ASN A 545 -6.30 14.78 -16.26
C ASN A 545 -5.17 13.73 -16.45
N ARG A 546 -4.75 13.01 -15.40
CA ARG A 546 -3.77 11.91 -15.50
C ARG A 546 -4.44 10.60 -15.86
N ALA A 547 -5.56 10.29 -15.21
CA ALA A 547 -6.35 9.10 -15.45
C ALA A 547 -7.83 9.37 -15.18
N ASN A 548 -8.68 8.88 -16.08
CA ASN A 548 -10.13 8.92 -15.96
C ASN A 548 -10.67 7.51 -15.78
N PHE A 549 -11.13 7.21 -14.57
CA PHE A 549 -11.63 5.92 -14.11
C PHE A 549 -13.11 5.70 -14.39
N GLY A 550 -13.74 6.57 -15.19
CA GLY A 550 -15.14 6.45 -15.58
C GLY A 550 -16.07 7.32 -14.74
N THR A 551 -17.36 7.27 -15.07
CA THR A 551 -18.37 8.19 -14.52
C THR A 551 -18.80 7.88 -13.09
N THR A 552 -18.44 6.71 -12.56
CA THR A 552 -18.71 6.31 -11.16
C THR A 552 -17.67 6.90 -10.19
N SER A 553 -16.46 7.21 -10.68
CA SER A 553 -15.44 7.91 -9.91
C SER A 553 -15.66 9.43 -9.97
N GLY A 554 -15.55 10.11 -8.82
CA GLY A 554 -15.65 11.57 -8.72
C GLY A 554 -14.38 12.28 -9.19
N SER A 555 -14.36 13.61 -9.28
CA SER A 555 -13.13 14.37 -9.57
C SER A 555 -12.20 14.42 -8.34
N CYS A 556 -10.88 14.32 -8.51
CA CYS A 556 -9.91 14.53 -7.43
C CYS A 556 -9.91 15.97 -6.89
N THR A 557 -10.35 16.94 -7.69
CA THR A 557 -10.51 18.34 -7.26
C THR A 557 -11.78 18.57 -6.43
N ALA A 558 -12.70 17.60 -6.40
CA ALA A 558 -13.92 17.65 -5.59
C ALA A 558 -13.84 16.69 -4.41
N VAL A 559 -14.37 17.10 -3.26
CA VAL A 559 -14.48 16.25 -2.07
C VAL A 559 -15.96 15.93 -1.83
N PRO A 560 -16.35 14.63 -1.75
CA PRO A 560 -17.71 14.23 -1.43
C PRO A 560 -18.14 14.73 -0.04
N ASN A 561 -19.36 15.26 0.05
CA ASN A 561 -19.95 15.78 1.29
C ASN A 561 -20.55 14.70 2.18
#